data_AF-A0A2M7RCM6-F1
#
_entry.id   AF-A0A2M7RCM6-F1
#
_cell.length_a   1.000
_cell.length_b   1.000
_cell.length_c   1.000
_cell.angle_alpha   90.00
_cell.angle_beta   90.00
_cell.angle_gamma   90.00
#
_symmetry.space_group_name_H-M   'P 1'
#
loop_
_entity.id
_entity.type
_entity.pdbx_description
1 polymer ?
#
loop_
_entity_poly.entity_id
_entity_poly.type
_entity_poly.pdbx_seq_one_letter_code
_entity_poly.pdbx_strand_id
1 'polypeptide(L)'
;MENINQESTEKVKVNTDPVFTKKTFFKPIYLFISAFLIITLLLIVWVIFQPESKTSEKTADNTKKMVSVEEAVEKAGYKVSWNGNKNDTTGRSIIADNSRDSTTTFQDSVAMANLEQNPQNIVFGLGVFKGWETIANSKDVYILLENPQTKKSYKGRITFDDSAFNFVDNRNVKTLFLVEDMNYGPTTKTGFDASGYYFLVFETNPKEDSQKAIKTGDVIGFRGLLEDTAKQIVKKDSSGVSVIHKVYLRRFGGSSELIKELK
;
A
#
# COMPACT_ATOMS: atom_id res chain seq x y z
N MET A 1 -1.84 24.13 120.29
CA MET A 1 -2.59 24.43 119.05
C MET A 1 -1.71 24.05 117.89
N GLU A 2 -2.22 23.07 117.14
CA GLU A 2 -1.89 22.54 115.80
C GLU A 2 -0.53 22.83 115.15
N ASN A 3 0.34 21.83 115.29
CA ASN A 3 0.97 21.03 114.23
C ASN A 3 0.49 21.30 112.78
N ILE A 4 1.43 21.38 111.82
CA ILE A 4 1.62 20.38 110.76
C ILE A 4 2.76 20.84 109.82
N ASN A 5 3.69 19.90 109.63
CA ASN A 5 4.74 19.83 108.61
C ASN A 5 4.30 20.30 107.23
N GLN A 6 5.21 20.93 106.50
CA GLN A 6 5.07 21.05 105.05
C GLN A 6 6.27 20.40 104.33
N GLU A 7 5.90 19.35 103.59
CA GLU A 7 6.71 18.47 102.76
C GLU A 7 7.38 19.17 101.58
N SER A 8 8.55 18.63 101.21
CA SER A 8 9.18 18.82 99.90
C SER A 8 8.30 18.25 98.78
N THR A 9 8.27 18.92 97.63
CA THR A 9 7.91 18.25 96.38
C THR A 9 8.86 18.68 95.26
N GLU A 10 9.75 17.74 94.94
CA GLU A 10 10.45 17.63 93.68
C GLU A 10 9.43 17.38 92.56
N LYS A 11 9.47 18.18 91.50
CA LYS A 11 8.78 17.86 90.24
C LYS A 11 9.78 17.83 89.09
N VAL A 12 10.09 16.60 88.71
CA VAL A 12 10.64 16.15 87.44
C VAL A 12 9.96 16.87 86.27
N LYS A 13 10.74 17.57 85.45
CA LYS A 13 10.31 17.98 84.11
C LYS A 13 10.57 16.83 83.13
N VAL A 14 9.50 16.49 82.43
CA VAL A 14 9.38 15.45 81.40
C VAL A 14 10.47 15.63 80.34
N ASN A 15 11.24 14.57 80.09
CA ASN A 15 12.17 14.48 78.98
C ASN A 15 11.37 14.24 77.69
N THR A 16 11.10 15.33 76.97
CA THR A 16 10.74 15.29 75.56
C THR A 16 11.54 16.36 74.86
N ASP A 17 12.56 15.97 74.11
CA ASP A 17 12.87 16.67 72.87
C ASP A 17 13.49 15.72 71.83
N PRO A 18 12.90 15.61 70.64
CA PRO A 18 13.42 14.84 69.53
C PRO A 18 14.40 15.72 68.73
N VAL A 19 15.68 15.39 68.74
CA VAL A 19 16.64 16.07 67.85
C VAL A 19 16.64 15.34 66.49
N PHE A 20 15.53 15.43 65.77
CA PHE A 20 15.54 15.24 64.31
C PHE A 20 16.25 16.45 63.70
N THR A 21 17.58 16.43 63.74
CA THR A 21 18.38 17.40 63.02
C THR A 21 18.10 17.23 61.53
N LYS A 22 17.56 18.27 60.89
CA LYS A 22 17.35 18.35 59.43
C LYS A 22 18.54 17.83 58.60
N LYS A 23 19.76 17.88 59.14
CA LYS A 23 20.99 17.41 58.46
C LYS A 23 21.05 15.90 58.18
N THR A 24 20.34 15.03 58.90
CA THR A 24 20.40 13.57 58.66
C THR A 24 19.46 13.09 57.57
N PHE A 25 18.35 13.81 57.33
CA PHE A 25 17.34 13.43 56.32
C PHE A 25 17.74 13.79 54.88
N PHE A 26 18.55 14.83 54.69
CA PHE A 26 18.93 15.27 53.35
C PHE A 26 20.02 14.42 52.70
N LYS A 27 20.90 13.78 53.48
CA LYS A 27 21.98 12.93 52.92
C LYS A 27 21.46 11.81 52.01
N PRO A 28 20.46 10.99 52.39
CA PRO A 28 19.95 9.94 51.50
C PRO A 28 19.24 10.53 50.27
N ILE A 29 18.57 11.67 50.39
CA ILE A 29 17.89 12.34 49.26
C ILE A 29 18.93 12.84 48.24
N TYR A 30 20.01 13.48 48.70
CA TYR A 30 21.08 13.94 47.82
C TYR A 30 21.81 12.76 47.14
N LEU A 31 22.02 11.66 47.85
CA LEU A 31 22.58 10.43 47.28
C LEU A 31 21.65 9.81 46.22
N PHE A 32 20.34 9.85 46.45
CA PHE A 32 19.36 9.34 45.48
C PHE A 32 19.30 10.20 44.22
N ILE A 33 19.26 11.53 44.38
CA ILE A 33 19.26 12.47 43.25
C ILE A 33 20.57 12.36 42.44
N SER A 34 21.72 12.26 43.10
CA SER A 34 23.00 12.11 42.41
C SER A 34 23.10 10.77 41.67
N ALA A 35 22.66 9.66 42.29
CA ALA A 35 22.61 8.37 41.63
C ALA A 35 21.67 8.38 40.41
N PHE A 36 20.49 8.99 40.54
CA PHE A 36 19.54 9.12 39.44
C PHE A 36 20.11 9.93 38.26
N LEU A 37 20.78 11.04 38.55
CA LEU A 37 21.44 11.86 37.51
C LEU A 37 22.56 11.09 36.82
N ILE A 38 23.38 10.33 37.57
CA ILE A 38 24.46 9.51 37.01
C ILE A 38 23.89 8.42 36.09
N ILE A 39 22.85 7.70 36.53
CA ILE A 39 22.20 6.66 35.72
C ILE A 39 21.60 7.25 34.45
N THR A 40 20.94 8.40 34.56
CA THR A 40 20.34 9.09 33.40
C THR A 40 21.42 9.52 32.40
N LEU A 41 22.53 10.07 32.89
CA LEU A 41 23.67 10.45 32.05
C LEU A 41 24.28 9.22 31.36
N LEU A 42 24.44 8.11 32.07
CA LEU A 42 24.95 6.84 31.51
C LEU A 42 24.01 6.28 30.45
N LEU A 43 22.69 6.40 30.62
CA LEU A 43 21.70 6.00 29.60
C LEU A 43 21.78 6.90 28.36
N ILE A 44 21.93 8.21 28.52
CA ILE A 44 22.11 9.15 27.39
C ILE A 44 23.41 8.82 26.65
N VAL A 45 24.51 8.60 27.37
CA VAL A 45 25.79 8.17 26.78
C VAL A 45 25.61 6.83 26.09
N TRP A 46 24.90 5.87 26.68
CA TRP A 46 24.63 4.58 26.04
C TRP A 46 23.79 4.71 24.77
N VAL A 47 22.83 5.64 24.70
CA VAL A 47 22.03 5.92 23.50
C VAL A 47 22.86 6.63 22.43
N ILE A 48 23.67 7.63 22.80
CA ILE A 48 24.53 8.39 21.87
C ILE A 48 25.67 7.51 21.34
N PHE A 49 26.24 6.67 22.20
CA PHE A 49 27.31 5.74 21.88
C PHE A 49 26.81 4.32 21.69
N GLN A 50 25.51 4.11 21.40
CA GLN A 50 25.13 2.84 20.82
C GLN A 50 25.99 2.72 19.57
N PRO A 51 26.90 1.73 19.49
CA PRO A 51 27.57 1.49 18.24
C PRO A 51 26.43 1.25 17.27
N GLU A 52 26.30 2.13 16.28
CA GLU A 52 25.43 1.88 15.13
C GLU A 52 25.69 0.42 14.80
N SER A 53 24.70 -0.43 15.05
CA SER A 53 24.80 -1.80 14.64
C SER A 53 24.86 -1.66 13.13
N LYS A 54 26.08 -1.69 12.62
CA LYS A 54 26.37 -1.87 11.23
C LYS A 54 25.97 -3.32 10.94
N THR A 55 24.67 -3.60 10.99
CA THR A 55 24.02 -4.04 9.76
C THR A 55 24.40 -2.98 8.73
N SER A 56 25.59 -3.16 8.17
CA SER A 56 25.79 -2.85 6.78
C SER A 56 24.75 -3.70 6.08
N GLU A 57 23.53 -3.15 5.97
CA GLU A 57 22.99 -3.04 4.64
C GLU A 57 24.17 -2.52 3.83
N LYS A 58 24.77 -3.41 3.04
CA LYS A 58 25.37 -2.95 1.80
C LYS A 58 24.30 -2.03 1.26
N THR A 59 24.51 -0.72 1.39
CA THR A 59 23.83 0.26 0.59
C THR A 59 24.27 -0.17 -0.80
N ALA A 60 23.46 -1.06 -1.40
CA ALA A 60 23.64 -1.47 -2.75
C ALA A 60 23.74 -0.16 -3.48
N ASP A 61 24.88 0.02 -4.13
CA ASP A 61 25.18 1.20 -4.91
C ASP A 61 23.92 1.59 -5.68
N ASN A 62 23.22 2.63 -5.20
CA ASN A 62 21.89 2.98 -5.69
C ASN A 62 21.97 3.66 -7.06
N THR A 63 23.17 3.75 -7.63
CA THR A 63 23.42 3.62 -9.07
C THR A 63 23.14 2.20 -9.56
N LYS A 64 22.00 1.61 -9.17
CA LYS A 64 21.33 0.64 -10.04
C LYS A 64 20.97 1.45 -11.27
N LYS A 65 21.84 1.41 -12.27
CA LYS A 65 21.62 1.94 -13.62
C LYS A 65 20.16 1.67 -13.94
N MET A 66 19.36 2.73 -14.12
CA MET A 66 17.95 2.57 -14.48
C MET A 66 17.94 1.67 -15.71
N VAL A 67 17.51 0.43 -15.50
CA VAL A 67 17.40 -0.56 -16.57
C VAL A 67 16.36 0.02 -17.50
N SER A 68 16.70 0.20 -18.77
CA SER A 68 15.71 0.69 -19.73
C SER A 68 14.58 -0.34 -19.84
N VAL A 69 13.39 0.09 -20.26
CA VAL A 69 12.29 -0.85 -20.49
C VAL A 69 12.72 -1.95 -21.46
N GLU A 70 13.49 -1.64 -22.48
CA GLU A 70 14.00 -2.59 -23.47
C GLU A 70 14.84 -3.70 -22.82
N GLU A 71 15.77 -3.33 -21.93
CA GLU A 71 16.60 -4.30 -21.21
C GLU A 71 15.76 -5.12 -20.21
N ALA A 72 14.77 -4.49 -19.57
CA ALA A 72 13.86 -5.16 -18.64
C ALA A 72 12.96 -6.21 -19.33
N VAL A 73 12.38 -5.88 -20.50
CA VAL A 73 11.56 -6.82 -21.26
C VAL A 73 12.39 -7.96 -21.86
N GLU A 74 13.60 -7.66 -22.35
CA GLU A 74 14.50 -8.67 -22.91
C GLU A 74 14.84 -9.71 -21.83
N LYS A 75 15.19 -9.24 -20.62
CA LYS A 75 15.45 -10.12 -19.48
C LYS A 75 14.21 -10.93 -19.07
N ALA A 76 13.03 -10.33 -19.17
CA ALA A 76 11.78 -11.01 -18.86
C ALA A 76 11.35 -12.00 -19.96
N GLY A 77 11.92 -11.93 -21.16
CA GLY A 77 11.69 -12.88 -22.25
C GLY A 77 10.50 -12.54 -23.14
N TYR A 78 10.12 -11.27 -23.26
CA TYR A 78 9.07 -10.80 -24.18
C TYR A 78 9.45 -9.46 -24.85
N LYS A 79 8.63 -8.95 -25.76
CA LYS A 79 8.89 -7.66 -26.44
C LYS A 79 7.80 -6.64 -26.15
N VAL A 80 8.10 -5.37 -26.47
CA VAL A 80 7.12 -4.27 -26.41
C VAL A 80 6.40 -4.16 -27.76
N SER A 81 5.07 -4.27 -27.76
CA SER A 81 4.24 -4.01 -28.94
C SER A 81 3.88 -2.53 -29.09
N TRP A 82 3.81 -1.80 -27.97
CA TRP A 82 3.57 -0.35 -27.96
C TRP A 82 4.16 0.31 -26.71
N ASN A 83 4.72 1.51 -26.87
CA ASN A 83 5.24 2.32 -25.77
C ASN A 83 4.74 3.77 -25.88
N GLY A 84 3.96 4.21 -24.89
CA GLY A 84 3.43 5.57 -24.79
C GLY A 84 4.45 6.60 -24.33
N ASN A 85 5.53 6.17 -23.65
CA ASN A 85 6.61 7.03 -23.18
C ASN A 85 7.97 6.34 -23.36
N LYS A 86 8.76 6.81 -24.33
CA LYS A 86 10.10 6.26 -24.61
C LYS A 86 11.08 6.37 -23.44
N ASN A 87 10.81 7.23 -22.47
CA ASN A 87 11.62 7.40 -21.27
C ASN A 87 11.04 6.67 -20.05
N ASP A 88 10.02 5.84 -20.25
CA ASP A 88 9.50 4.97 -19.19
C ASP A 88 10.57 3.97 -18.77
N THR A 89 10.72 3.79 -17.46
CA THR A 89 11.60 2.79 -16.82
C THR A 89 10.83 1.93 -15.82
N THR A 90 9.55 2.23 -15.65
CA THR A 90 8.65 1.64 -14.67
C THR A 90 7.70 0.62 -15.31
N GLY A 91 7.59 0.64 -16.64
CA GLY A 91 6.71 -0.24 -17.39
C GLY A 91 5.24 0.19 -17.37
N ARG A 92 4.98 1.41 -16.90
CA ARG A 92 3.64 2.00 -16.79
C ARG A 92 2.97 2.21 -18.12
N SER A 93 3.73 2.49 -19.15
CA SER A 93 3.24 3.02 -20.42
C SER A 93 3.42 2.05 -21.57
N ILE A 94 3.71 0.78 -21.28
CA ILE A 94 3.97 -0.23 -22.31
C ILE A 94 2.86 -1.26 -22.41
N ILE A 95 2.71 -1.77 -23.63
CA ILE A 95 1.94 -2.97 -23.92
C ILE A 95 2.94 -4.00 -24.42
N ALA A 96 2.97 -5.16 -23.78
CA ALA A 96 3.79 -6.29 -24.22
C ALA A 96 3.26 -6.87 -25.53
N ASP A 97 4.07 -7.63 -26.25
CA ASP A 97 3.62 -8.39 -27.41
C ASP A 97 2.99 -9.72 -26.99
N ASN A 98 2.27 -10.35 -27.92
CA ASN A 98 1.57 -11.60 -27.66
C ASN A 98 2.51 -12.77 -27.32
N SER A 99 3.84 -12.60 -27.43
CA SER A 99 4.79 -13.63 -27.00
C SER A 99 4.75 -13.86 -25.48
N ARG A 100 4.24 -12.86 -24.73
CA ARG A 100 3.96 -12.97 -23.30
C ARG A 100 2.67 -13.74 -22.98
N ASP A 101 1.78 -13.94 -23.96
CA ASP A 101 0.44 -14.54 -23.79
C ASP A 101 0.45 -16.06 -23.56
N SER A 102 1.57 -16.76 -23.79
CA SER A 102 1.53 -18.24 -23.80
C SER A 102 1.26 -18.88 -22.43
N THR A 103 1.26 -18.10 -21.34
CA THR A 103 1.30 -18.63 -19.96
C THR A 103 0.68 -17.73 -18.90
N THR A 104 0.18 -16.56 -19.28
CA THR A 104 -0.50 -15.64 -18.35
C THR A 104 -2.00 -15.73 -18.62
N THR A 105 -2.86 -15.46 -17.63
CA THR A 105 -4.31 -15.26 -17.87
C THR A 105 -4.61 -13.98 -18.68
N PHE A 106 -3.56 -13.30 -19.15
CA PHE A 106 -3.65 -12.01 -19.77
C PHE A 106 -3.54 -12.13 -21.27
N GLN A 107 -4.40 -11.36 -21.93
CA GLN A 107 -4.18 -10.96 -23.29
C GLN A 107 -3.35 -9.66 -23.20
N ASP A 108 -2.06 -9.75 -23.45
CA ASP A 108 -1.20 -8.59 -23.72
C ASP A 108 -1.45 -8.00 -25.11
N SER A 109 -2.23 -8.70 -25.93
CA SER A 109 -2.94 -8.05 -27.04
C SER A 109 -3.86 -6.94 -26.51
N VAL A 110 -3.86 -5.79 -27.20
CA VAL A 110 -4.81 -4.70 -26.92
C VAL A 110 -6.23 -5.22 -27.19
N ALA A 111 -6.85 -5.83 -26.18
CA ALA A 111 -8.12 -6.52 -26.30
C ALA A 111 -9.32 -5.61 -26.61
N MET A 112 -9.09 -4.29 -26.74
CA MET A 112 -10.07 -3.40 -27.37
C MET A 112 -10.26 -3.66 -28.88
N ALA A 113 -9.47 -4.57 -29.47
CA ALA A 113 -9.64 -5.03 -30.85
C ALA A 113 -10.78 -6.06 -31.05
N ASN A 114 -11.28 -6.74 -30.01
CA ASN A 114 -12.28 -7.82 -30.17
C ASN A 114 -13.75 -7.35 -30.14
N LEU A 115 -14.04 -6.10 -30.54
CA LEU A 115 -15.31 -5.45 -30.23
C LEU A 115 -15.82 -4.53 -31.34
N GLU A 116 -15.73 -4.95 -32.59
CA GLU A 116 -16.54 -4.29 -33.63
C GLU A 116 -18.01 -4.68 -33.52
N GLN A 117 -18.34 -5.83 -32.90
CA GLN A 117 -19.71 -6.34 -32.87
C GLN A 117 -20.47 -6.03 -31.56
N ASN A 118 -19.80 -5.93 -30.40
CA ASN A 118 -20.46 -5.67 -29.10
C ASN A 118 -19.55 -4.93 -28.10
N PRO A 119 -19.15 -3.67 -28.38
CA PRO A 119 -18.29 -2.85 -27.49
C PRO A 119 -18.82 -2.69 -26.06
N GLN A 120 -20.08 -3.05 -25.83
CA GLN A 120 -20.77 -2.98 -24.55
C GLN A 120 -20.56 -4.21 -23.64
N ASN A 121 -19.87 -5.26 -24.11
CA ASN A 121 -19.61 -6.51 -23.36
C ASN A 121 -18.10 -6.86 -23.33
N ILE A 122 -17.25 -5.87 -22.99
CA ILE A 122 -15.80 -6.09 -22.86
C ILE A 122 -15.50 -6.86 -21.57
N VAL A 123 -15.23 -8.15 -21.66
CA VAL A 123 -14.92 -8.97 -20.48
C VAL A 123 -13.52 -8.66 -19.95
N PHE A 124 -12.55 -8.51 -20.83
CA PHE A 124 -11.17 -8.16 -20.52
C PHE A 124 -10.66 -7.12 -21.51
N GLY A 125 -9.81 -6.21 -21.04
CA GLY A 125 -9.29 -5.14 -21.88
C GLY A 125 -7.99 -4.55 -21.38
N LEU A 126 -7.27 -3.92 -22.30
CA LEU A 126 -6.12 -3.06 -22.05
C LEU A 126 -6.34 -1.72 -22.72
N GLY A 127 -6.07 -0.64 -21.99
CA GLY A 127 -6.20 0.72 -22.52
C GLY A 127 -5.32 1.71 -21.80
N VAL A 128 -5.03 2.83 -22.48
CA VAL A 128 -4.28 3.95 -21.93
C VAL A 128 -5.23 4.82 -21.12
N PHE A 129 -4.91 5.05 -19.86
CA PHE A 129 -5.68 5.87 -18.96
C PHE A 129 -5.65 7.34 -19.38
N LYS A 130 -6.84 7.93 -19.51
CA LYS A 130 -7.06 9.33 -19.88
C LYS A 130 -7.55 10.19 -18.73
N GLY A 131 -8.23 9.60 -17.76
CA GLY A 131 -8.74 10.34 -16.61
C GLY A 131 -9.87 9.64 -15.88
N TRP A 132 -10.31 10.30 -14.81
CA TRP A 132 -11.47 9.94 -14.02
C TRP A 132 -12.62 10.88 -14.36
N GLU A 133 -13.85 10.36 -14.40
CA GLU A 133 -15.07 11.15 -14.50
C GLU A 133 -15.95 10.88 -13.28
N THR A 134 -16.43 11.92 -12.62
CA THR A 134 -17.27 11.81 -11.43
C THR A 134 -18.69 11.40 -11.80
N ILE A 135 -19.31 10.55 -10.98
CA ILE A 135 -20.70 10.15 -11.15
C ILE A 135 -21.55 10.98 -10.18
N ALA A 136 -22.55 11.70 -10.72
CA ALA A 136 -23.44 12.52 -9.90
C ALA A 136 -24.12 11.65 -8.82
N ASN A 137 -24.14 12.14 -7.58
CA ASN A 137 -24.75 11.47 -6.43
C ASN A 137 -24.21 10.05 -6.15
N SER A 138 -22.97 9.75 -6.51
CA SER A 138 -22.33 8.47 -6.23
C SER A 138 -20.92 8.65 -5.68
N LYS A 139 -20.46 7.70 -4.87
CA LYS A 139 -19.06 7.61 -4.44
C LYS A 139 -18.16 6.99 -5.51
N ASP A 140 -18.75 6.24 -6.43
CA ASP A 140 -18.11 5.60 -7.56
C ASP A 140 -17.60 6.62 -8.58
N VAL A 141 -16.76 6.16 -9.50
CA VAL A 141 -16.24 6.97 -10.60
C VAL A 141 -16.26 6.19 -11.89
N TYR A 142 -16.23 6.89 -13.02
CA TYR A 142 -15.89 6.29 -14.30
C TYR A 142 -14.40 6.39 -14.55
N ILE A 143 -13.79 5.28 -14.98
CA ILE A 143 -12.45 5.26 -15.58
C ILE A 143 -12.58 5.51 -17.08
N LEU A 144 -11.75 6.40 -17.62
CA LEU A 144 -11.67 6.67 -19.05
C LEU A 144 -10.38 6.08 -19.61
N LEU A 145 -10.51 5.16 -20.55
CA LEU A 145 -9.40 4.49 -21.22
C LEU A 145 -9.47 4.74 -22.74
N GLU A 146 -8.33 4.66 -23.44
CA GLU A 146 -8.24 4.78 -24.90
C GLU A 146 -7.43 3.63 -25.48
N ASN A 147 -7.82 3.17 -26.67
CA ASN A 147 -7.05 2.19 -27.42
C ASN A 147 -5.91 2.95 -28.09
N PRO A 148 -4.65 2.68 -27.76
CA PRO A 148 -3.55 3.44 -28.34
C PRO A 148 -3.41 3.26 -29.85
N GLN A 149 -3.92 2.15 -30.41
CA GLN A 149 -3.90 1.84 -31.84
C GLN A 149 -5.11 2.43 -32.58
N THR A 150 -6.32 2.18 -32.09
CA THR A 150 -7.56 2.58 -32.79
C THR A 150 -8.13 3.93 -32.35
N LYS A 151 -7.59 4.52 -31.27
CA LYS A 151 -8.08 5.75 -30.62
C LYS A 151 -9.52 5.69 -30.12
N LYS A 152 -10.15 4.50 -30.12
CA LYS A 152 -11.48 4.30 -29.54
C LYS A 152 -11.40 4.45 -28.01
N SER A 153 -12.34 5.19 -27.45
CA SER A 153 -12.47 5.38 -26.01
C SER A 153 -13.32 4.28 -25.37
N TYR A 154 -12.97 3.92 -24.15
CA TYR A 154 -13.74 3.04 -23.28
C TYR A 154 -14.03 3.77 -21.96
N LYS A 155 -15.26 3.60 -21.49
CA LYS A 155 -15.72 4.10 -20.20
C LYS A 155 -16.15 2.89 -19.38
N GLY A 156 -15.66 2.80 -18.14
CA GLY A 156 -16.06 1.73 -17.22
C GLY A 156 -16.30 2.27 -15.83
N ARG A 157 -17.26 1.70 -15.09
CA ARG A 157 -17.56 2.09 -13.72
C ARG A 157 -16.65 1.36 -12.73
N ILE A 158 -16.01 2.13 -11.87
CA ILE A 158 -15.26 1.65 -10.70
C ILE A 158 -16.15 1.79 -9.47
N THR A 159 -16.36 0.68 -8.76
CA THR A 159 -17.18 0.61 -7.56
C THR A 159 -16.30 0.59 -6.31
N PHE A 160 -16.56 1.50 -5.36
CA PHE A 160 -15.75 1.59 -4.13
C PHE A 160 -16.46 1.14 -2.86
N ASP A 161 -17.80 1.15 -2.81
CA ASP A 161 -18.53 0.83 -1.58
C ASP A 161 -18.53 -0.69 -1.29
N ASP A 162 -18.21 -1.02 -0.04
CA ASP A 162 -18.25 -2.37 0.53
C ASP A 162 -19.70 -2.86 0.63
N SER A 163 -20.02 -3.94 -0.08
CA SER A 163 -20.82 -4.97 0.55
C SER A 163 -19.87 -6.10 0.90
N ALA A 164 -19.93 -6.56 2.15
CA ALA A 164 -19.02 -7.56 2.72
C ALA A 164 -18.68 -8.66 1.70
N PHE A 165 -17.42 -9.10 1.68
CA PHE A 165 -16.89 -10.23 0.91
C PHE A 165 -17.71 -11.52 1.14
N ASN A 166 -18.92 -11.57 0.60
CA ASN A 166 -19.72 -12.77 0.50
C ASN A 166 -19.58 -13.20 -0.95
N PHE A 167 -18.67 -14.14 -1.17
CA PHE A 167 -18.43 -14.86 -2.43
C PHE A 167 -19.68 -15.62 -2.96
N VAL A 168 -20.86 -15.39 -2.37
CA VAL A 168 -22.06 -16.20 -2.51
C VAL A 168 -23.21 -15.43 -3.18
N ASP A 169 -23.15 -14.09 -3.29
CA ASP A 169 -24.23 -13.33 -3.93
C ASP A 169 -23.69 -12.13 -4.74
N ASN A 170 -23.95 -12.12 -6.05
CA ASN A 170 -23.42 -11.20 -7.08
C ASN A 170 -23.91 -9.73 -6.95
N ARG A 171 -24.26 -9.29 -5.75
CA ARG A 171 -24.93 -8.02 -5.50
C ARG A 171 -23.98 -7.10 -4.71
N ASN A 172 -23.20 -6.33 -5.50
CA ASN A 172 -22.31 -5.21 -5.11
C ASN A 172 -20.88 -5.61 -4.74
N VAL A 173 -20.13 -6.08 -5.74
CA VAL A 173 -18.69 -6.34 -5.62
C VAL A 173 -17.91 -5.05 -5.87
N LYS A 174 -17.02 -4.69 -4.94
CA LYS A 174 -16.06 -3.59 -5.12
C LYS A 174 -15.04 -3.92 -6.20
N THR A 175 -14.59 -2.91 -6.92
CA THR A 175 -13.49 -3.09 -7.87
C THR A 175 -12.21 -3.43 -7.11
N LEU A 176 -11.58 -4.55 -7.48
CA LEU A 176 -10.29 -4.95 -6.93
C LEU A 176 -9.16 -4.30 -7.72
N PHE A 177 -8.22 -3.67 -7.01
CA PHE A 177 -7.01 -3.10 -7.60
C PHE A 177 -5.83 -4.03 -7.37
N LEU A 178 -5.33 -4.59 -8.45
CA LEU A 178 -4.25 -5.55 -8.46
C LEU A 178 -3.02 -4.93 -9.12
N VAL A 179 -1.83 -5.29 -8.67
CA VAL A 179 -0.57 -4.93 -9.35
C VAL A 179 0.01 -6.16 -10.01
N GLU A 180 0.23 -6.06 -11.32
CA GLU A 180 0.92 -7.03 -12.14
C GLU A 180 2.43 -6.74 -12.13
N ASP A 181 3.25 -7.74 -11.77
CA ASP A 181 4.70 -7.64 -11.94
C ASP A 181 5.12 -8.03 -13.36
N MET A 182 5.58 -7.02 -14.11
CA MET A 182 6.02 -7.20 -15.49
C MET A 182 7.44 -7.75 -15.64
N ASN A 183 8.16 -7.98 -14.54
CA ASN A 183 9.45 -8.67 -14.58
C ASN A 183 9.33 -10.13 -15.05
N TYR A 184 8.12 -10.69 -15.01
CA TYR A 184 7.86 -12.05 -15.43
C TYR A 184 7.26 -12.05 -16.85
N GLY A 185 7.92 -12.79 -17.74
CA GLY A 185 7.40 -13.12 -19.07
C GLY A 185 6.79 -14.53 -19.13
N PRO A 186 6.83 -15.17 -20.29
CA PRO A 186 6.16 -16.45 -20.47
C PRO A 186 6.77 -17.56 -19.59
N THR A 187 5.95 -18.24 -18.79
CA THR A 187 6.35 -19.36 -17.93
C THR A 187 6.67 -20.61 -18.76
N THR A 188 7.87 -21.15 -18.63
CA THR A 188 8.17 -22.47 -19.23
C THR A 188 7.54 -23.64 -18.48
N LYS A 189 6.84 -23.37 -17.36
CA LYS A 189 6.24 -24.39 -16.50
C LYS A 189 4.72 -24.39 -16.65
N THR A 190 4.19 -25.53 -17.06
CA THR A 190 2.77 -25.93 -17.12
C THR A 190 2.02 -25.92 -15.77
N GLY A 191 2.63 -25.37 -14.71
CA GLY A 191 2.03 -25.21 -13.39
C GLY A 191 1.57 -23.77 -13.20
N PHE A 192 0.26 -23.56 -13.29
CA PHE A 192 -0.39 -22.28 -13.07
C PHE A 192 -0.29 -21.87 -11.59
N ASP A 193 0.72 -21.08 -11.23
CA ASP A 193 0.74 -20.39 -9.92
C ASP A 193 0.33 -18.93 -10.09
N ALA A 194 -0.98 -18.70 -10.20
CA ALA A 194 -1.55 -17.36 -10.30
C ALA A 194 -1.25 -16.45 -9.08
N SER A 195 -0.80 -17.02 -7.96
CA SER A 195 -0.52 -16.26 -6.74
C SER A 195 0.74 -15.41 -6.81
N GLY A 196 1.64 -15.68 -7.77
CA GLY A 196 2.90 -14.94 -7.91
C GLY A 196 2.83 -13.64 -8.74
N TYR A 197 1.77 -13.44 -9.53
CA TYR A 197 1.73 -12.38 -10.55
C TYR A 197 0.95 -11.13 -10.15
N TYR A 198 -0.03 -11.27 -9.26
CA TYR A 198 -0.94 -10.19 -8.88
C TYR A 198 -1.04 -10.04 -7.38
N PHE A 199 -0.87 -8.81 -6.90
CA PHE A 199 -1.06 -8.48 -5.49
C PHE A 199 -2.16 -7.43 -5.35
N LEU A 200 -3.12 -7.68 -4.45
CA LEU A 200 -4.08 -6.68 -4.01
C LEU A 200 -3.33 -5.56 -3.32
N VAL A 201 -3.59 -4.30 -3.72
CA VAL A 201 -2.74 -3.18 -3.28
C VAL A 201 -3.49 -2.06 -2.57
N PHE A 202 -4.80 -1.91 -2.78
CA PHE A 202 -5.60 -0.90 -2.08
C PHE A 202 -6.76 -1.54 -1.35
N GLU A 203 -6.65 -1.65 -0.03
CA GLU A 203 -7.68 -2.26 0.82
C GLU A 203 -8.38 -1.23 1.70
N THR A 204 -7.65 -0.24 2.20
CA THR A 204 -8.13 0.72 3.21
C THR A 204 -8.71 1.98 2.60
N ASN A 205 -8.03 2.61 1.64
CA ASN A 205 -8.50 3.83 0.97
C ASN A 205 -8.44 3.70 -0.56
N PRO A 206 -9.19 2.73 -1.15
CA PRO A 206 -9.07 2.38 -2.56
C PRO A 206 -9.36 3.54 -3.50
N LYS A 207 -10.20 4.51 -3.11
CA LYS A 207 -10.49 5.66 -3.95
C LYS A 207 -9.32 6.63 -4.03
N GLU A 208 -8.81 7.09 -2.89
CA GLU A 208 -7.70 8.05 -2.87
C GLU A 208 -6.41 7.41 -3.42
N ASP A 209 -6.10 6.19 -2.99
CA ASP A 209 -4.88 5.50 -3.38
C ASP A 209 -4.85 5.19 -4.88
N SER A 210 -5.97 4.73 -5.46
CA SER A 210 -6.05 4.48 -6.90
C SER A 210 -5.92 5.76 -7.73
N GLN A 211 -6.50 6.87 -7.26
CA GLN A 211 -6.38 8.17 -7.92
C GLN A 211 -4.95 8.74 -7.84
N LYS A 212 -4.20 8.45 -6.78
CA LYS A 212 -2.78 8.80 -6.65
C LYS A 212 -1.88 7.90 -7.51
N ALA A 213 -2.17 6.60 -7.55
CA ALA A 213 -1.36 5.58 -8.23
C ALA A 213 -1.44 5.66 -9.75
N ILE A 214 -2.65 5.88 -10.29
CA ILE A 214 -2.92 5.86 -11.72
C ILE A 214 -2.73 7.26 -12.30
N LYS A 215 -1.84 7.40 -13.28
CA LYS A 215 -1.52 8.67 -13.94
C LYS A 215 -1.91 8.62 -15.42
N THR A 216 -2.24 9.77 -16.00
CA THR A 216 -2.53 9.89 -17.43
C THR A 216 -1.37 9.32 -18.25
N GLY A 217 -1.70 8.45 -19.21
CA GLY A 217 -0.71 7.73 -20.01
C GLY A 217 -0.36 6.33 -19.50
N ASP A 218 -0.76 5.97 -18.28
CA ASP A 218 -0.61 4.60 -17.79
C ASP A 218 -1.43 3.61 -18.63
N VAL A 219 -0.87 2.44 -18.91
CA VAL A 219 -1.57 1.30 -19.47
C VAL A 219 -2.23 0.54 -18.33
N ILE A 220 -3.55 0.41 -18.42
CA ILE A 220 -4.39 -0.22 -17.42
C ILE A 220 -5.06 -1.45 -18.03
N GLY A 221 -4.84 -2.60 -17.38
CA GLY A 221 -5.64 -3.78 -17.61
C GLY A 221 -6.93 -3.71 -16.82
N PHE A 222 -8.00 -4.29 -17.36
CA PHE A 222 -9.26 -4.43 -16.61
C PHE A 222 -9.99 -5.72 -16.93
N ARG A 223 -10.86 -6.12 -15.99
CA ARG A 223 -11.86 -7.18 -16.18
C ARG A 223 -13.24 -6.65 -15.81
N GLY A 224 -14.21 -6.79 -16.72
CA GLY A 224 -15.62 -6.51 -16.47
C GLY A 224 -16.23 -7.46 -15.45
N LEU A 225 -17.18 -6.97 -14.66
CA LEU A 225 -18.00 -7.78 -13.78
C LEU A 225 -19.02 -8.54 -14.62
N LEU A 226 -19.08 -9.87 -14.51
CA LEU A 226 -20.04 -10.67 -15.26
C LEU A 226 -21.39 -10.70 -14.56
N GLU A 227 -22.45 -10.47 -15.33
CA GLU A 227 -23.84 -10.73 -14.94
C GLU A 227 -24.23 -12.17 -15.24
N ASP A 228 -23.82 -12.70 -16.41
CA ASP A 228 -23.99 -14.09 -16.81
C ASP A 228 -22.62 -14.68 -17.19
N THR A 229 -22.11 -15.58 -16.34
CA THR A 229 -20.81 -16.21 -16.53
C THR A 229 -20.80 -17.16 -17.73
N ALA A 230 -21.90 -17.85 -18.02
CA ALA A 230 -21.96 -18.83 -19.10
C ALA A 230 -21.95 -18.15 -20.48
N LYS A 231 -22.61 -16.99 -20.58
CA LYS A 231 -22.67 -16.19 -21.81
C LYS A 231 -21.64 -15.06 -21.87
N GLN A 232 -20.83 -14.91 -20.83
CA GLN A 232 -19.85 -13.83 -20.67
C GLN A 232 -20.47 -12.43 -20.83
N ILE A 233 -21.70 -12.24 -20.32
CA ILE A 233 -22.38 -10.93 -20.37
C ILE A 233 -21.84 -10.07 -19.23
N VAL A 234 -21.41 -8.86 -19.56
CA VAL A 234 -20.87 -7.90 -18.59
C VAL A 234 -22.00 -7.10 -17.97
N LYS A 235 -22.03 -7.04 -16.64
CA LYS A 235 -22.95 -6.22 -15.86
C LYS A 235 -22.77 -4.74 -16.21
N LYS A 236 -23.89 -4.04 -16.35
CA LYS A 236 -23.92 -2.60 -16.63
C LYS A 236 -24.55 -1.83 -15.48
N ASP A 237 -24.19 -0.56 -15.37
CA ASP A 237 -24.89 0.37 -14.50
C ASP A 237 -26.18 0.91 -15.14
N SER A 238 -26.90 1.76 -14.42
CA SER A 238 -28.14 2.38 -14.89
C SER A 238 -27.98 3.25 -16.13
N SER A 239 -26.76 3.69 -16.44
CA SER A 239 -26.42 4.48 -17.63
C SER A 239 -25.95 3.61 -18.80
N GLY A 240 -25.96 2.28 -18.64
CA GLY A 240 -25.49 1.33 -19.65
C GLY A 240 -23.97 1.16 -19.71
N VAL A 241 -23.22 1.71 -18.75
CA VAL A 241 -21.75 1.62 -18.69
C VAL A 241 -21.34 0.30 -18.03
N SER A 242 -20.37 -0.41 -18.62
CA SER A 242 -19.84 -1.66 -18.05
C SER A 242 -19.24 -1.45 -16.66
N VAL A 243 -19.59 -2.31 -15.71
CA VAL A 243 -19.03 -2.31 -14.36
C VAL A 243 -17.73 -3.11 -14.36
N ILE A 244 -16.66 -2.54 -13.80
CA ILE A 244 -15.35 -3.19 -13.73
C ILE A 244 -15.21 -3.93 -12.39
N HIS A 245 -14.86 -5.21 -12.48
CA HIS A 245 -14.57 -6.04 -11.31
C HIS A 245 -13.11 -5.94 -10.88
N LYS A 246 -12.17 -5.89 -11.83
CA LYS A 246 -10.73 -5.82 -11.52
C LYS A 246 -10.04 -4.77 -12.38
N VAL A 247 -9.16 -4.00 -11.76
CA VAL A 247 -8.20 -3.10 -12.40
C VAL A 247 -6.81 -3.64 -12.12
N TYR A 248 -5.97 -3.66 -13.15
CA TYR A 248 -4.63 -4.20 -13.10
C TYR A 248 -3.63 -3.08 -13.42
N LEU A 249 -2.82 -2.74 -12.43
CA LEU A 249 -1.74 -1.77 -12.50
C LEU A 249 -0.47 -2.50 -12.91
N ARG A 250 0.18 -2.06 -13.98
CA ARG A 250 1.33 -2.75 -14.54
C ARG A 250 2.62 -2.05 -14.19
N ARG A 251 3.55 -2.74 -13.51
CA ARG A 251 4.84 -2.18 -13.08
C ARG A 251 5.94 -3.23 -13.18
N PHE A 252 7.13 -2.85 -13.63
CA PHE A 252 8.32 -3.63 -13.31
C PHE A 252 8.59 -3.55 -11.81
N GLY A 253 8.76 -4.69 -11.14
CA GLY A 253 8.93 -4.76 -9.68
C GLY A 253 7.59 -4.87 -8.92
N GLY A 254 6.47 -4.97 -9.64
CA GLY A 254 5.16 -5.25 -9.07
C GLY A 254 4.72 -4.28 -7.97
N SER A 255 4.08 -4.82 -6.93
CA SER A 255 3.56 -4.05 -5.80
C SER A 255 4.64 -3.27 -5.04
N SER A 256 5.86 -3.81 -4.96
CA SER A 256 6.97 -3.15 -4.28
C SER A 256 7.36 -1.83 -4.96
N GLU A 257 7.29 -1.77 -6.28
CA GLU A 257 7.56 -0.53 -7.02
C GLU A 257 6.44 0.49 -6.81
N LEU A 258 5.18 0.06 -6.90
CA LEU A 258 4.04 0.94 -6.64
C LEU A 258 4.07 1.53 -5.22
N ILE A 259 4.44 0.74 -4.21
CA ILE A 259 4.57 1.24 -2.84
C ILE A 259 5.62 2.34 -2.73
N LYS A 260 6.72 2.28 -3.50
CA LYS A 260 7.71 3.37 -3.53
C LYS A 260 7.16 4.62 -4.20
N GLU A 261 6.41 4.47 -5.29
CA GLU A 261 5.77 5.60 -6.00
C GLU A 261 4.74 6.34 -5.14
N LEU A 262 4.17 5.66 -4.15
CA LEU A 262 3.11 6.18 -3.28
C LEU A 262 3.62 6.79 -1.97
N LYS A 263 4.90 6.64 -1.63
CA LYS A 263 5.53 7.33 -0.49
C LYS A 263 5.87 8.78 -0.87
#